data_AF-A0A2W6TET0-F1
#
_entry.id   AF-A0A2W6TET0-F1
#
_cell.length_a   1.000
_cell.length_b   1.000
_cell.length_c   1.000
_cell.angle_alpha   90.00
_cell.angle_beta   90.00
_cell.angle_gamma   90.00
#
_symmetry.space_group_name_H-M   'P 1'
#
loop_
_entity.id
_entity.type
_entity.pdbx_description
1 polymer ?
#
loop_
_entity_poly.entity_id
_entity_poly.type
_entity_poly.pdbx_seq_one_letter_code
_entity_poly.pdbx_strand_id
1 'polypeptide(L)' 'QFTDFLQVEDNSLAARDLLLDKYQGWIGSRWWILSNPTYGGWEGAAINNAWSLPADLRNGAKREALEVAR' A
#
# COMPACT_ATOMS: atom_id res chain seq x y z
N GLN A 1 -7.41 2.97 -5.34
CA GLN A 1 -6.58 2.80 -4.11
C GLN A 1 -7.44 3.06 -2.89
N PHE A 2 -7.06 2.63 -1.67
CA PHE A 2 -7.88 2.92 -0.47
C PHE A 2 -8.11 4.40 -0.21
N THR A 3 -7.12 5.24 -0.54
CA THR A 3 -7.19 6.71 -0.41
C THR A 3 -8.28 7.36 -1.25
N ASP A 4 -8.83 6.65 -2.24
CA ASP A 4 -9.95 7.15 -3.04
C ASP A 4 -11.29 7.03 -2.29
N PHE A 5 -11.33 6.24 -1.21
CA PHE A 5 -12.55 5.89 -0.49
C PHE A 5 -12.52 6.27 1.00
N LEU A 6 -11.33 6.44 1.57
CA LEU A 6 -11.15 6.82 2.98
C LEU A 6 -9.80 7.50 3.22
N GLN A 7 -9.70 8.18 4.36
CA GLN A 7 -8.44 8.70 4.86
C GLN A 7 -7.63 7.57 5.53
N VAL A 8 -6.39 7.39 5.06
CA VAL A 8 -5.43 6.44 5.63
C VAL A 8 -4.54 7.20 6.61
N GLU A 9 -4.82 7.09 7.92
CA GLU A 9 -4.05 7.81 8.96
C GLU A 9 -2.67 7.20 9.21
N ASP A 10 -2.59 5.87 9.27
CA ASP A 10 -1.33 5.12 9.30
C ASP A 10 -1.12 4.42 7.96
N ASN A 11 -0.10 4.86 7.22
CA ASN A 11 0.28 4.28 5.94
C ASN A 11 1.44 3.28 6.08
N SER A 12 1.31 2.31 6.99
CA SER A 12 2.16 1.12 7.09
C SER A 12 1.54 -0.06 6.32
N LEU A 13 2.34 -1.05 5.90
CA LEU A 13 1.80 -2.24 5.21
C LEU A 13 0.78 -2.97 6.09
N ALA A 14 1.11 -3.21 7.36
CA ALA A 14 0.24 -3.87 8.33
C ALA A 14 -1.09 -3.13 8.54
N ALA A 15 -1.07 -1.79 8.65
CA ALA A 15 -2.32 -1.03 8.79
C ALA A 15 -3.19 -1.10 7.53
N ARG A 16 -2.58 -1.19 6.34
CA ARG A 16 -3.30 -1.36 5.08
C ARG A 16 -3.93 -2.76 4.97
N ASP A 17 -3.27 -3.79 5.48
CA ASP A 17 -3.85 -5.14 5.55
C ASP A 17 -5.07 -5.16 6.48
N LEU A 18 -5.00 -4.48 7.64
CA LEU A 18 -6.16 -4.32 8.52
C LEU A 18 -7.33 -3.55 7.87
N LEU A 19 -7.03 -2.55 7.03
CA LEU A 19 -8.05 -1.86 6.23
C LEU A 19 -8.67 -2.79 5.18
N LEU A 20 -7.87 -3.61 4.52
CA LEU A 20 -8.36 -4.64 3.59
C LEU A 20 -9.28 -5.61 4.32
N ASP A 21 -8.85 -6.16 5.45
CA ASP A 21 -9.64 -7.11 6.23
C ASP A 21 -11.00 -6.54 6.63
N LYS A 22 -11.01 -5.27 7.06
CA LYS A 22 -12.22 -4.57 7.50
C LYS A 22 -13.19 -4.27 6.35
N TYR A 23 -12.69 -3.92 5.17
CA TYR A 23 -13.51 -3.38 4.08
C TYR A 23 -13.58 -4.25 2.82
N GLN A 24 -12.92 -5.42 2.78
CA GLN A 24 -12.88 -6.29 1.59
C GLN A 24 -14.27 -6.63 1.04
N GLY A 25 -15.29 -6.79 1.90
CA GLY A 25 -16.67 -7.05 1.47
C GLY A 25 -17.35 -5.90 0.71
N TRP A 26 -16.76 -4.70 0.70
CA TRP A 26 -17.26 -3.54 -0.04
C TRP A 26 -16.66 -3.44 -1.45
N ILE A 27 -15.57 -4.16 -1.72
CA ILE A 27 -14.93 -4.18 -3.04
C ILE A 27 -15.86 -4.89 -4.02
N GLY A 28 -16.18 -4.24 -5.14
CA GLY A 28 -17.10 -4.73 -6.17
C GLY A 28 -18.58 -4.45 -5.93
N SER A 29 -18.95 -3.91 -4.76
CA SER A 29 -20.36 -3.58 -4.43
C SER A 29 -20.58 -2.11 -4.06
N ARG A 30 -19.64 -1.52 -3.32
CA ARG A 30 -19.62 -0.11 -2.94
C ARG A 30 -18.37 0.60 -3.45
N TRP A 31 -17.25 -0.12 -3.52
CA TRP A 31 -15.97 0.37 -4.02
C TRP A 31 -15.60 -0.38 -5.30
N TRP A 32 -15.58 0.31 -6.43
CA TRP A 32 -15.04 -0.23 -7.67
C TRP A 32 -13.58 0.16 -7.79
N ILE A 33 -12.70 -0.78 -7.46
CA ILE A 33 -11.25 -0.56 -7.42
C ILE A 33 -10.64 -1.03 -8.74
N LEU A 34 -9.83 -0.17 -9.36
CA LEU A 34 -9.00 -0.53 -10.50
C LEU A 34 -7.59 -0.92 -10.05
N SER A 35 -7.01 -1.91 -10.72
CA SER A 35 -5.62 -2.31 -10.51
C SER A 35 -4.67 -1.20 -10.96
N ASN A 36 -3.80 -0.73 -10.07
CA ASN A 36 -2.68 0.17 -10.40
C ASN A 36 -1.39 -0.34 -9.73
N PRO A 37 -0.62 -1.22 -10.42
CA PRO A 37 0.64 -1.76 -9.90
C PRO A 37 1.84 -0.84 -10.12
N THR A 38 1.67 0.32 -10.76
CA THR A 38 2.79 1.20 -11.12
C THR A 38 3.13 2.18 -10.01
N TYR A 39 2.14 2.71 -9.28
CA TYR A 39 2.37 3.71 -8.23
C TYR A 39 1.21 3.83 -7.23
N GLY A 40 1.47 4.56 -6.15
CA GLY A 40 0.50 5.27 -5.31
C GLY A 40 0.66 4.98 -3.82
N GLY A 41 -0.40 5.15 -3.03
CA GLY A 41 -0.26 5.18 -1.56
C GLY A 41 0.38 3.93 -0.94
N TRP A 42 0.18 2.77 -1.57
CA TRP A 42 0.81 1.50 -1.19
C TRP A 42 2.33 1.49 -1.37
N GLU A 43 2.87 2.23 -2.33
CA GLU A 43 4.32 2.36 -2.55
C GLU A 43 4.97 3.09 -1.38
N GLY A 44 4.30 4.14 -0.88
CA GLY A 44 4.74 4.88 0.31
C GLY A 44 4.85 3.97 1.52
N ALA A 45 3.89 3.06 1.71
CA ALA A 45 3.91 2.10 2.81
C ALA A 45 5.14 1.16 2.78
N ALA A 46 5.55 0.71 1.59
CA ALA A 46 6.72 -0.15 1.42
C ALA A 46 8.06 0.54 1.68
N ILE A 47 8.10 1.89 1.71
CA ILE A 47 9.30 2.68 1.96
C ILE A 47 9.21 3.51 3.25
N ASN A 48 8.30 3.14 4.17
CA ASN A 48 8.03 3.89 5.40
C ASN A 48 7.76 5.40 5.17
N ASN A 49 7.07 5.72 4.08
CA ASN A 49 6.74 7.07 3.64
C ASN A 49 7.96 7.99 3.38
N ALA A 50 9.17 7.43 3.29
CA ALA A 50 10.43 8.17 3.20
C ALA A 50 10.77 8.59 1.76
N TRP A 51 9.93 9.43 1.16
CA TRP A 51 10.09 9.88 -0.23
C TRP A 51 11.33 10.72 -0.51
N SER A 52 11.89 11.34 0.53
CA SER A 52 13.15 12.12 0.44
C SER A 52 14.39 11.24 0.27
N LEU A 53 14.27 9.91 0.45
CA LEU A 53 15.39 9.01 0.26
C LEU A 53 15.82 8.92 -1.23
N PRO A 54 17.13 8.79 -1.48
CA PRO A 54 17.67 8.36 -2.77
C PRO A 54 16.94 7.13 -3.36
N ALA A 55 16.87 7.08 -4.69
CA ALA A 55 16.10 6.06 -5.40
C ALA A 55 16.58 4.63 -5.12
N ASP A 56 17.88 4.43 -4.97
CA ASP A 56 18.51 3.15 -4.62
C ASP A 56 18.06 2.65 -3.23
N LEU A 57 18.01 3.54 -2.23
CA LEU A 57 17.52 3.20 -0.89
C LEU A 57 16.02 2.88 -0.90
N ARG A 58 15.21 3.65 -1.64
CA ARG A 58 13.78 3.34 -1.82
C ARG A 58 13.58 1.98 -2.51
N ASN A 59 14.38 1.67 -3.53
CA ASN A 59 14.33 0.38 -4.20
C ASN A 59 14.83 -0.77 -3.31
N GLY A 60 15.79 -0.52 -2.43
CA GLY A 60 16.22 -1.45 -1.37
C GLY A 60 15.06 -1.80 -0.44
N ALA A 61 14.44 -0.80 0.17
CA ALA A 61 13.29 -0.98 1.08
C ALA A 61 12.13 -1.76 0.42
N LYS A 62 11.79 -1.46 -0.84
CA LYS A 62 10.77 -2.21 -1.58
C LYS A 62 11.11 -3.69 -1.75
N ARG A 63 12.39 -4.03 -1.94
CA ARG A 63 12.84 -5.43 -2.05
C ARG A 63 12.81 -6.15 -0.71
N GLU A 64 13.18 -5.46 0.37
CA GLU A 64 13.11 -5.99 1.74
C GLU A 64 11.67 -6.26 2.19
N ALA A 65 10.72 -5.48 1.68
CA ALA A 65 9.29 -5.66 1.94
C ALA A 65 8.64 -6.84 1.19
N LEU A 66 9.38 -7.56 0.33
CA LEU A 66 8.84 -8.69 -0.42
C LEU A 66 8.70 -9.93 0.47
N GLU A 67 7.50 -10.49 0.54
CA GLU A 67 7.29 -11.85 1.06
C GLU A 67 7.60 -12.87 -0.04
N VAL A 68 8.82 -13.41 -0.01
CA VAL A 68 9.24 -14.45 -0.96
C VAL A 68 8.70 -15.81 -0.53
N ALA A 69 8.17 -16.58 -1.49
CA ALA A 69 7.75 -17.96 -1.24
C ALA A 69 8.95 -18.79 -0.71
N ARG A 70 8.71 -19.57 0.35
CA ARG A 70 9.67 -20.55 0.88
C ARG A 70 9.66 -21.85 0.08
#